data_AF-B9S204-F1
#
_entry.id   AF-B9S204-F1
#
_cell.length_a   1.000
_cell.length_b   1.000
_cell.length_c   1.000
_cell.angle_alpha   90.00
_cell.angle_beta   90.00
_cell.angle_gamma   90.00
#
_symmetry.space_group_name_H-M   'P 1'
#
loop_
_entity.id
_entity.type
_entity.pdbx_description
1 polymer ?
#
loop_
_entity_poly.entity_id
_entity_poly.type
_entity_poly.pdbx_seq_one_letter_code
_entity_poly.pdbx_strand_id
1 'polypeptide(L)'
;MAKFNVVQKRRREQISQRKRAVHGDPLTGKLKNKKQPLSVSGKRQRKLLKKWRREQKEAIEKGLVTMEDVEMAAAEGFMQF
;
A
#
# COMPACT_ATOMS: atom_id res chain seq x y z
N MET A 1 3.21 42.77 -11.42
CA MET A 1 3.15 41.31 -11.10
C MET A 1 2.81 40.98 -9.63
N ALA A 2 3.13 41.82 -8.65
CA ALA A 2 2.89 41.52 -7.22
C ALA A 2 1.42 41.27 -6.85
N LYS A 3 0.48 42.09 -7.37
CA LYS A 3 -0.97 42.00 -7.06
C LYS A 3 -1.58 40.65 -7.45
N PHE A 4 -1.23 40.12 -8.63
CA PHE A 4 -1.70 38.81 -9.10
C PHE A 4 -1.22 37.68 -8.18
N ASN A 5 0.05 37.69 -7.80
CA ASN A 5 0.62 36.68 -6.90
C ASN A 5 -0.05 36.72 -5.50
N VAL A 6 -0.36 37.91 -4.98
CA VAL A 6 -1.08 38.05 -3.71
C VAL A 6 -2.49 37.45 -3.81
N VAL A 7 -3.21 37.72 -4.91
CA VAL A 7 -4.55 37.16 -5.15
C VAL A 7 -4.48 35.62 -5.29
N GLN A 8 -3.49 35.10 -6.03
CA GLN A 8 -3.30 33.65 -6.19
C GLN A 8 -2.93 32.96 -4.86
N LYS A 9 -2.09 33.57 -4.03
CA LYS A 9 -1.76 33.06 -2.70
C LYS A 9 -3.01 32.95 -1.83
N ARG A 10 -3.80 34.02 -1.74
CA ARG A 10 -5.08 34.02 -1.00
C ARG A 10 -6.04 32.95 -1.52
N ARG A 11 -6.15 32.79 -2.83
CA ARG A 11 -6.98 31.75 -3.45
C ARG A 11 -6.52 30.34 -3.05
N ARG A 12 -5.20 30.06 -3.08
CA ARG A 12 -4.63 28.77 -2.69
C ARG A 12 -4.87 28.47 -1.21
N GLU A 13 -4.76 29.48 -0.35
CA GLU A 13 -5.05 29.36 1.08
C GLU A 13 -6.53 29.04 1.33
N GLN A 14 -7.46 29.75 0.70
CA GLN A 14 -8.90 29.48 0.80
C GLN A 14 -9.26 28.07 0.34
N ILE A 15 -8.69 27.60 -0.78
CA ILE A 15 -8.90 26.24 -1.27
C ILE A 15 -8.38 25.21 -0.25
N SER A 16 -7.21 25.46 0.34
CA SER A 16 -6.62 24.59 1.37
C SER A 16 -7.51 24.50 2.62
N GLN A 17 -8.03 25.64 3.09
CA GLN A 17 -8.95 25.69 4.23
C GLN A 17 -10.25 24.95 3.95
N ARG A 18 -10.87 25.15 2.77
CA ARG A 18 -12.07 24.40 2.37
C ARG A 18 -11.83 22.89 2.35
N LYS A 19 -10.68 22.45 1.81
CA LYS A 19 -10.32 21.03 1.82
C LYS A 19 -10.19 20.48 3.24
N ARG A 20 -9.58 21.23 4.17
CA ARG A 20 -9.50 20.85 5.58
C ARG A 20 -10.87 20.79 6.26
N ALA A 21 -11.78 21.71 5.95
CA ALA A 21 -13.12 21.70 6.52
C ALA A 21 -13.94 20.48 6.06
N VAL A 22 -13.83 20.09 4.79
CA VAL A 22 -14.62 18.99 4.21
C VAL A 22 -13.98 17.61 4.43
N HIS A 23 -12.65 17.51 4.35
CA HIS A 23 -11.93 16.23 4.35
C HIS A 23 -10.89 16.10 5.47
N GLY A 24 -10.75 17.11 6.33
CA GLY A 24 -9.84 17.06 7.46
C GLY A 24 -10.30 16.04 8.50
N ASP A 25 -9.36 15.58 9.30
CA ASP A 25 -9.66 14.75 10.46
C ASP A 25 -10.53 15.55 11.47
N PRO A 26 -11.62 14.99 12.03
CA PRO A 26 -12.51 15.70 12.95
C PRO A 26 -11.79 16.27 14.19
N LEU A 27 -10.75 15.61 14.68
CA LEU A 27 -10.02 16.02 15.89
C LEU A 27 -8.92 17.04 15.60
N THR A 28 -8.21 16.90 14.49
CA THR A 28 -7.01 17.71 14.20
C THR A 28 -7.20 18.74 13.09
N GLY A 29 -8.27 18.63 12.30
CA GLY A 29 -8.55 19.45 11.12
C GLY A 29 -7.52 19.30 9.99
N LYS A 30 -6.57 18.37 10.10
CA LYS A 30 -5.50 18.15 9.12
C LYS A 30 -5.94 17.13 8.07
N LEU A 31 -5.51 17.32 6.83
CA LEU A 31 -5.69 16.33 5.76
C LEU A 31 -4.73 15.16 5.99
N LYS A 32 -5.24 13.93 5.95
CA LYS A 32 -4.41 12.72 6.03
C LYS A 32 -3.59 12.57 4.76
N ASN A 33 -2.29 12.32 4.90
CA ASN A 33 -1.43 12.05 3.76
C ASN A 33 -1.63 10.61 3.29
N LYS A 34 -2.32 10.42 2.16
CA LYS A 34 -2.51 9.09 1.59
C LYS A 34 -1.21 8.65 0.95
N LYS A 35 -0.61 7.56 1.46
CA LYS A 35 0.53 6.92 0.78
C LYS A 35 0.05 6.52 -0.61
N GLN A 36 0.73 7.00 -1.64
CA GLN A 36 0.42 6.55 -2.99
C GLN A 36 0.69 5.03 -3.04
N PRO A 37 -0.20 4.25 -3.67
CA PRO A 37 0.11 2.84 -3.91
C PRO A 37 1.32 2.79 -4.82
N LEU A 38 2.46 2.38 -4.26
CA LEU A 38 3.67 2.17 -5.03
C LEU A 38 3.45 0.95 -5.90
N SER A 39 3.32 1.15 -7.21
CA SER A 39 3.24 0.04 -8.15
C SER A 39 4.56 -0.73 -8.11
N VAL A 40 4.47 -2.03 -7.83
CA VAL A 40 5.64 -2.91 -7.87
C VAL A 40 5.97 -3.17 -9.33
N SER A 41 7.18 -2.82 -9.78
CA SER A 41 7.57 -3.11 -11.17
C SER A 41 7.58 -4.62 -11.43
N GLY A 42 7.32 -5.04 -12.68
CA GLY A 42 7.34 -6.46 -13.04
C GLY A 42 8.67 -7.16 -12.73
N LYS A 43 9.79 -6.43 -12.83
CA LYS A 43 11.12 -6.91 -12.39
C LYS A 43 11.16 -7.18 -10.90
N ARG A 44 10.61 -6.29 -10.08
CA ARG A 44 10.56 -6.45 -8.62
C ARG A 44 9.61 -7.59 -8.23
N GLN A 45 8.46 -7.70 -8.88
CA GLN A 45 7.52 -8.82 -8.69
C GLN A 45 8.21 -10.16 -9.00
N ARG A 46 8.91 -10.27 -10.15
CA ARG A 46 9.67 -11.47 -10.50
C ARG A 46 10.77 -11.79 -9.49
N LYS A 47 11.47 -10.77 -8.95
CA LYS A 47 12.49 -10.96 -7.90
C LYS A 47 11.87 -11.47 -6.60
N LEU A 48 10.72 -10.92 -6.19
CA LEU A 48 10.00 -11.36 -4.99
C LEU A 48 9.52 -12.80 -5.14
N LEU A 49 8.92 -13.16 -6.28
CA LEU A 49 8.49 -14.54 -6.56
C LEU A 49 9.67 -15.53 -6.58
N LYS A 50 10.83 -15.13 -7.10
CA LYS A 50 12.04 -15.97 -7.04
C LYS A 50 12.55 -16.13 -5.59
N LYS A 51 12.55 -15.05 -4.80
CA LYS A 51 12.94 -15.09 -3.39
C LYS A 51 12.02 -16.02 -2.61
N TRP A 52 10.71 -15.85 -2.78
CA TRP A 52 9.70 -16.68 -2.14
C TRP A 52 9.84 -18.17 -2.49
N ARG A 53 10.02 -18.51 -3.77
CA ARG A 53 10.27 -19.92 -4.17
C ARG A 53 11.53 -20.50 -3.55
N ARG A 54 12.58 -19.71 -3.39
CA ARG A 54 13.81 -20.15 -2.74
C ARG A 54 13.59 -20.39 -1.24
N GLU A 55 12.90 -19.47 -0.56
CA GLU A 55 12.54 -19.60 0.85
C GLU A 55 11.67 -20.84 1.11
N GLN A 56 10.68 -21.10 0.24
CA GLN A 56 9.84 -22.31 0.30
C GLN A 56 10.69 -23.59 0.14
N LYS A 57 11.61 -23.60 -0.83
CA LYS A 57 12.52 -24.75 -1.02
C LYS A 57 13.41 -24.99 0.20
N GLU A 58 13.98 -23.92 0.77
CA GLU A 58 14.81 -24.00 1.98
C GLU A 58 14.00 -24.45 3.20
N ALA A 59 12.73 -24.07 3.30
CA ALA A 59 11.83 -24.52 4.36
C ALA A 59 11.53 -26.02 4.27
N ILE A 60 11.27 -26.53 3.05
CA ILE A 60 11.09 -27.98 2.80
C ILE A 60 12.37 -28.75 3.15
N GLU A 61 13.54 -28.27 2.69
CA GLU A 61 14.83 -28.93 2.96
C GLU A 61 15.19 -28.97 4.46
N LYS A 62 14.79 -27.94 5.21
CA LYS A 62 14.95 -27.89 6.66
C LYS A 62 13.88 -28.67 7.43
N GLY A 63 12.92 -29.30 6.74
CA GLY A 63 11.80 -30.02 7.36
C GLY A 63 10.82 -29.12 8.11
N LEU A 64 10.81 -27.80 7.83
CA LEU A 64 9.89 -26.83 8.43
C LEU A 64 8.49 -26.86 7.79
N VAL A 65 8.35 -27.52 6.64
CA VAL A 65 7.08 -27.75 5.95
C VAL A 65 6.85 -29.26 5.94
N THR A 66 5.79 -29.70 6.62
CA THR A 66 5.34 -31.09 6.65
C THR A 66 4.29 -31.34 5.56
N MET A 67 4.04 -32.60 5.23
CA MET A 67 2.98 -32.95 4.27
C MET A 67 1.60 -32.44 4.73
N GLU A 68 1.36 -32.38 6.04
CA GLU A 68 0.12 -31.86 6.64
C GLU A 68 -0.07 -30.35 6.34
N ASP A 69 1.01 -29.56 6.37
CA ASP A 69 0.95 -28.12 6.03
C ASP A 69 0.56 -27.90 4.56
N VAL A 70 1.02 -28.81 3.69
CA VAL A 70 0.69 -28.77 2.26
C VAL A 70 -0.77 -29.14 2.03
N GLU A 71 -1.27 -30.15 2.74
CA GLU A 71 -2.68 -30.57 2.67
C GLU A 71 -3.64 -29.50 3.20
N MET A 72 -3.28 -28.84 4.31
CA MET A 72 -4.06 -27.74 4.89
C MET A 72 -4.14 -26.54 3.93
N ALA A 73 -3.02 -26.13 3.34
CA ALA A 73 -2.99 -25.04 2.36
C ALA A 73 -3.77 -25.38 1.08
N ALA A 74 -3.75 -26.64 0.64
CA ALA A 74 -4.53 -27.09 -0.51
C ALA A 74 -6.04 -27.03 -0.19
N ALA A 75 -6.46 -27.50 0.98
CA ALA A 75 -7.86 -27.48 1.41
C ALA A 75 -8.42 -26.05 1.50
N GLU A 76 -7.64 -25.09 2.03
CA GLU A 76 -8.03 -23.67 2.08
C GLU A 76 -8.18 -23.05 0.68
N GLY A 77 -7.35 -23.47 -0.29
CA GLY A 77 -7.44 -23.03 -1.68
C GLY A 77 -8.66 -23.56 -2.43
N PHE A 78 -9.18 -24.72 -2.05
CA PHE A 78 -10.40 -25.31 -2.63
C PHE A 78 -11.69 -24.69 -2.07
N MET A 79 -11.67 -24.07 -0.88
CA MET A 79 -12.87 -23.46 -0.26
C MET A 79 -13.16 -22.02 -0.70
N GLN A 80 -12.36 -21.45 -1.63
CA GLN A 80 -12.56 -20.09 -2.15
C GLN A 80 -13.18 -20.05 -3.57
N PHE A 81 -13.70 -21.17 -4.07
CA PHE A 81 -14.48 -21.25 -5.32
C PHE A 81 -15.98 -21.39 -5.07
#